data_AF-A0A6V7HSC6-F1
#
_entry.id   AF-A0A6V7HSC6-F1
#
_cell.length_a   1.000
_cell.length_b   1.000
_cell.length_c   1.000
_cell.angle_alpha   90.00
_cell.angle_beta   90.00
_cell.angle_gamma   90.00
#
_symmetry.space_group_name_H-M   'P 1'
#
loop_
_entity.id
_entity.type
_entity.pdbx_description
1 polymer ?
#
loop_
_entity_poly.entity_id
_entity_poly.type
_entity_poly.pdbx_seq_one_letter_code
_entity_poly.pdbx_strand_id
1 'polypeptide(L)' 'ESGLLDEFSTGRTSAVNYVNTIISHELVHMWFGNLVTCDWWEYLWLNEGFAEYFQYVAIEG' A
#
# COMPACT_ATOMS: atom_id res chain seq x y z
N GLU A 1 25.25 -20.36 10.27
CA GLU A 1 25.45 -19.06 9.58
C GLU A 1 24.34 -18.74 8.57
N SER A 2 23.88 -19.69 7.75
CA SER A 2 22.80 -19.46 6.77
C SER A 2 21.47 -18.93 7.36
N GLY A 3 21.09 -19.32 8.57
CA GLY A 3 19.80 -18.92 9.17
C GLY A 3 19.73 -17.46 9.64
N LEU A 4 20.85 -16.88 10.09
CA LEU A 4 20.89 -15.48 10.52
C LEU A 4 20.77 -14.52 9.33
N LEU A 5 21.35 -14.91 8.19
CA LEU A 5 21.25 -14.13 6.96
C LEU A 5 19.83 -14.19 6.37
N ASP A 6 19.15 -15.33 6.50
CA ASP A 6 17.77 -15.51 6.03
C ASP A 6 16.77 -14.71 6.87
N GLU A 7 16.91 -14.72 8.20
CA GLU A 7 16.11 -13.91 9.13
C GLU A 7 16.33 -12.41 8.90
N PHE A 8 17.58 -11.99 8.69
CA PHE A 8 17.91 -10.61 8.33
C PHE A 8 17.31 -10.20 6.98
N SER A 9 17.39 -11.07 5.96
CA SER A 9 16.80 -10.81 4.65
C SER A 9 15.27 -10.73 4.73
N THR A 10 14.65 -11.60 5.53
CA THR A 10 13.21 -11.65 5.74
C THR A 10 12.72 -10.41 6.48
N GLY A 11 13.41 -10.01 7.55
CA GLY A 11 13.12 -8.78 8.31
C GLY A 11 13.30 -7.51 7.48
N ARG A 12 14.30 -7.50 6.58
CA ARG A 12 14.48 -6.39 5.63
C ARG A 12 13.35 -6.33 4.60
N THR A 13 12.95 -7.49 4.07
CA THR A 13 11.89 -7.60 3.06
C THR A 13 10.54 -7.17 3.62
N SER A 14 10.20 -7.58 4.84
CA SER A 14 8.96 -7.17 5.50
C SER A 14 8.91 -5.67 5.79
N ALA A 15 10.02 -5.06 6.21
CA ALA A 15 10.09 -3.60 6.39
C ALA A 15 9.95 -2.83 5.07
N VAL A 16 10.58 -3.30 3.99
CA VAL A 16 10.46 -2.68 2.65
C VAL A 16 9.03 -2.80 2.13
N ASN A 17 8.42 -3.98 2.27
CA ASN A 17 7.04 -4.20 1.84
C ASN A 17 6.07 -3.29 2.59
N TYR A 18 6.23 -3.13 3.91
CA TYR A 18 5.41 -2.20 4.69
C TYR A 18 5.50 -0.75 4.20
N VAL A 19 6.72 -0.28 3.92
CA VAL A 19 6.93 1.07 3.35
C VAL A 19 6.29 1.18 1.97
N ASN A 20 6.43 0.16 1.12
CA ASN A 20 5.82 0.13 -0.21
C ASN A 20 4.28 0.16 -0.13
N THR A 21 3.68 -0.55 0.82
CA THR A 21 2.23 -0.52 1.09
C THR A 21 1.76 0.90 1.40
N ILE A 22 2.44 1.61 2.29
CA ILE A 22 2.05 2.98 2.67
C ILE A 22 2.24 3.92 1.49
N ILE A 23 3.40 3.90 0.84
CA ILE A 23 3.68 4.79 -0.30
C ILE A 23 2.64 4.59 -1.40
N SER A 24 2.31 3.35 -1.73
CA SER A 24 1.33 3.04 -2.80
C SER A 24 -0.06 3.56 -2.45
N HIS A 25 -0.50 3.39 -1.20
CA HIS A 25 -1.80 3.88 -0.71
C HIS A 25 -1.93 5.39 -0.82
N GLU A 26 -0.97 6.12 -0.24
CA GLU A 26 -1.00 7.58 -0.23
C GLU A 26 -0.77 8.19 -1.62
N LEU A 27 0.01 7.51 -2.47
CA LEU A 27 0.20 7.91 -3.86
C LEU A 27 -1.11 7.80 -4.65
N VAL A 28 -1.88 6.71 -4.46
CA VAL A 28 -3.16 6.52 -5.14
C VAL A 28 -4.19 7.56 -4.68
N HIS A 29 -4.13 7.99 -3.42
CA HIS A 29 -4.96 9.10 -2.94
C HIS A 29 -4.75 10.42 -3.69
N MET A 30 -3.60 10.61 -4.36
CA MET A 30 -3.42 11.77 -5.25
C MET A 30 -4.43 11.79 -6.41
N TRP A 31 -4.91 10.62 -6.87
CA TRP A 31 -6.00 10.50 -7.85
C TRP A 31 -7.35 10.25 -7.17
N PHE A 32 -7.45 9.26 -6.29
CA PHE A 32 -8.70 8.85 -5.62
C PHE A 32 -8.73 9.32 -4.17
N GLY A 33 -9.27 10.51 -3.95
CA GLY A 33 -9.20 11.24 -2.69
C GLY A 33 -9.02 12.73 -2.96
N ASN A 34 -7.95 13.08 -3.70
CA ASN A 34 -7.61 14.46 -4.03
C ASN A 34 -8.22 14.95 -5.36
N LEU A 35 -8.02 14.22 -6.46
CA LEU A 35 -8.55 14.63 -7.79
C LEU A 35 -10.01 14.20 -7.99
N VAL A 36 -10.33 12.95 -7.64
CA VAL A 36 -11.69 12.41 -7.61
C VAL A 36 -12.02 12.15 -6.15
N THR A 37 -12.88 12.99 -5.59
CA THR A 37 -13.31 12.90 -4.19
C THR A 37 -14.74 12.36 -4.15
N CYS A 38 -14.99 11.38 -3.27
CA CYS A 38 -16.34 10.92 -2.99
C CYS A 38 -17.27 12.07 -2.55
N ASP A 39 -18.53 12.03 -3.02
CA ASP A 39 -19.51 13.09 -2.73
C ASP A 39 -19.98 13.09 -1.27
N TRP A 40 -19.97 11.91 -0.63
CA TRP A 40 -20.34 11.74 0.78
C TRP A 40 -19.63 10.53 1.40
N TRP A 41 -19.61 10.48 2.74
CA TRP A 41 -18.93 9.44 3.52
C TRP A 41 -19.43 8.02 3.26
N GLU A 42 -20.66 7.85 2.77
CA GLU A 42 -21.18 6.55 2.34
C GLU A 42 -20.37 5.96 1.18
N TYR A 43 -19.76 6.82 0.37
CA TYR A 43 -18.93 6.45 -0.78
C TYR A 43 -17.44 6.48 -0.48
N LEU A 44 -17.04 6.53 0.79
CA LEU A 44 -15.62 6.59 1.19
C LEU A 44 -14.81 5.40 0.64
N TRP A 45 -15.45 4.25 0.44
CA TRP A 45 -14.84 3.08 -0.20
C TRP A 45 -14.26 3.38 -1.59
N LEU A 46 -14.75 4.40 -2.30
CA LEU A 46 -14.22 4.81 -3.60
C LEU A 46 -12.84 5.46 -3.49
N ASN A 47 -12.49 6.03 -2.35
CA ASN A 47 -11.14 6.55 -2.11
C ASN A 47 -10.26 5.44 -1.50
N GLU A 48 -10.71 4.89 -0.37
CA GLU A 48 -9.94 3.93 0.43
C GLU A 48 -9.79 2.57 -0.26
N GLY A 49 -10.84 2.06 -0.90
CA GLY A 49 -10.82 0.77 -1.57
C GLY A 49 -9.97 0.76 -2.84
N PHE A 50 -9.88 1.88 -3.56
CA PHE A 50 -8.92 2.01 -4.66
C PHE A 50 -7.49 2.07 -4.12
N ALA A 51 -7.25 2.82 -3.03
CA ALA A 51 -5.93 2.84 -2.40
C ALA A 51 -5.50 1.45 -1.90
N GLU A 52 -6.40 0.67 -1.29
CA GLU A 52 -6.16 -0.71 -0.86
C GLU A 52 -5.94 -1.68 -2.04
N TYR A 53 -6.74 -1.56 -3.11
CA TYR A 53 -6.55 -2.38 -4.31
C TYR A 53 -5.16 -2.19 -4.92
N PHE A 54 -4.69 -0.95 -5.00
CA PHE A 54 -3.36 -0.66 -5.55
C PHE A 54 -2.22 -1.04 -4.59
N GLN A 55 -2.44 -1.08 -3.27
CA GLN A 55 -1.47 -1.71 -2.35
C GLN A 55 -1.23 -3.18 -2.72
N TYR A 56 -2.30 -3.93 -2.99
CA TYR A 56 -2.21 -5.33 -3.38
C TYR A 56 -1.45 -5.49 -4.71
N VAL A 57 -1.81 -4.70 -5.72
CA VAL A 57 -1.14 -4.72 -7.04
C VAL A 57 0.35 -4.35 -6.92
N ALA A 58 0.72 -3.39 -6.07
CA ALA A 58 2.11 -2.94 -5.93
C ALA A 58 3.01 -3.93 -5.17
N ILE A 59 2.44 -4.82 -4.34
CA ILE A 59 3.20 -5.82 -3.57
C ILE A 59 3.32 -7.14 -4.35
N GLU A 60 2.32 -7.50 -5.14
CA GLU A 60 2.35 -8.71 -5.97
C GLU A 60 3.00 -8.50 -7.35
N GLY A 61 3.09 -7.25 -7.81
CA GLY A 61 3.64 -6.86 -9.11
C GLY A 61 5.16 -6.82 -9.20
#